data_AF-A0A3B9M395-F1
#
_entry.id   AF-A0A3B9M395-F1
#
_cell.length_a   1.000
_cell.length_b   1.000
_cell.length_c   1.000
_cell.angle_alpha   90.00
_cell.angle_beta   90.00
_cell.angle_gamma   90.00
#
_symmetry.space_group_name_H-M   'P 1'
#
loop_
_entity.id
_entity.type
_entity.pdbx_description
1 polymer ?
#
loop_
_entity_poly.entity_id
_entity_poly.type
_entity_poly.pdbx_seq_one_letter_code
_entity_poly.pdbx_strand_id
1 'polypeptide(L)'
;ETVRLCDHCPGYQIIRSRGMYSTGKSRVIEAVAIHHRACKTCQEEARGYYEERKREREGLDVVYLQDKPQDRYYQFSADGEIEILD
;
A
#
# COMPACT_ATOMS: atom_id res chain seq x y z
N GLU A 1 4.74 -6.94 8.57
CA GLU A 1 4.62 -5.47 8.53
C GLU A 1 6.02 -4.89 8.59
N THR A 2 6.30 -3.90 7.75
CA THR A 2 7.61 -3.25 7.63
C THR A 2 7.41 -1.75 7.74
N VAL A 3 8.12 -1.08 8.64
CA VAL A 3 8.06 0.37 8.80
C VAL A 3 9.34 0.97 8.26
N ARG A 4 9.23 1.95 7.37
CA ARG A 4 10.38 2.70 6.86
C ARG A 4 10.67 3.83 7.84
N LEU A 5 11.67 3.62 8.68
CA LEU A 5 12.14 4.63 9.62
C LEU A 5 12.88 5.74 8.85
N CYS A 6 12.51 6.98 9.13
CA CYS A 6 13.15 8.18 8.62
C CYS A 6 13.51 9.07 9.80
N ASP A 7 14.76 9.54 9.88
CA ASP A 7 15.22 10.43 10.95
C ASP A 7 14.51 11.79 10.97
N HIS A 8 13.82 12.15 9.88
CA HIS A 8 13.20 13.46 9.70
C HIS A 8 11.67 13.43 9.66
N CYS A 9 11.04 12.26 9.57
CA CYS A 9 9.59 12.15 9.46
C CYS A 9 9.09 10.78 9.92
N PRO A 10 7.78 10.62 10.21
CA PRO A 10 7.19 9.32 10.53
C PRO A 10 7.24 8.30 9.38
N GLY A 11 7.63 8.71 8.18
CA GLY A 11 7.84 7.81 7.04
C GLY A 11 6.55 7.19 6.50
N TYR A 12 6.64 5.92 6.12
CA TYR A 12 5.53 5.11 5.63
C TYR A 12 5.65 3.67 6.15
N GLN A 13 4.54 2.94 6.10
CA GLN A 13 4.46 1.56 6.55
C GLN A 13 3.92 0.67 5.43
N ILE A 14 4.42 -0.56 5.37
CA ILE A 14 3.99 -1.62 4.47
C ILE A 14 3.36 -2.72 5.33
N ILE A 15 2.08 -2.93 5.13
CA ILE A 15 1.26 -3.87 5.89
C ILE A 15 0.88 -5.00 4.95
N ARG A 16 1.63 -6.10 5.01
CA ARG A 16 1.29 -7.33 4.30
C ARG A 16 0.44 -8.21 5.21
N SER A 17 -0.75 -8.57 4.75
CA SER A 17 -1.69 -9.41 5.49
C SER A 17 -2.21 -10.53 4.61
N ARG A 18 -2.44 -11.71 5.19
CA ARG A 18 -3.04 -12.85 4.52
C ARG A 18 -4.34 -13.20 5.24
N GLY A 19 -5.47 -12.86 4.63
CA GLY A 19 -6.79 -13.15 5.16
C GLY A 19 -7.37 -14.41 4.52
N MET A 20 -7.93 -15.30 5.33
CA MET A 20 -8.74 -16.41 4.84
C MET A 20 -10.21 -16.00 4.93
N TYR A 21 -10.87 -15.82 3.79
CA TYR A 21 -12.31 -15.52 3.77
C TYR A 21 -13.10 -16.77 4.14
N SER A 22 -14.29 -16.60 4.72
CA SER A 22 -15.20 -17.68 5.14
C SER A 22 -15.56 -18.65 4.01
N THR A 23 -15.39 -18.24 2.75
CA THR A 23 -15.55 -19.02 1.53
C THR A 23 -14.34 -19.91 1.18
N GLY A 24 -13.31 -20.00 2.03
CA GLY A 24 -12.13 -20.86 1.86
C GLY A 24 -11.05 -20.30 0.94
N LYS A 25 -11.26 -19.10 0.35
CA LYS A 25 -10.24 -18.42 -0.46
C LYS A 25 -9.30 -17.64 0.46
N SER A 26 -8.01 -17.95 0.43
CA SER A 26 -6.96 -17.12 1.02
C SER A 26 -6.62 -15.98 0.07
N ARG A 27 -6.72 -14.73 0.53
CA ARG A 27 -6.19 -13.57 -0.20
C ARG A 27 -5.00 -13.00 0.52
N VAL A 28 -3.95 -12.70 -0.23
CA VAL A 28 -2.79 -11.96 0.25
C VAL A 28 -2.96 -10.52 -0.18
N ILE A 29 -2.99 -9.62 0.79
CA ILE A 29 -3.06 -8.19 0.55
C ILE A 29 -1.77 -7.53 1.02
N GLU A 30 -1.43 -6.40 0.39
CA GLU A 30 -0.37 -5.53 0.86
C GLU A 30 -0.84 -4.08 0.80
N ALA A 31 -0.73 -3.37 1.91
CA ALA A 31 -1.12 -1.97 2.00
C ALA A 31 0.10 -1.10 2.28
N VAL A 32 0.30 -0.08 1.45
CA VAL A 32 1.31 0.97 1.63
C VAL A 32 0.61 2.17 2.22
N ALA A 33 0.89 2.49 3.49
CA ALA A 33 0.30 3.64 4.16
C ALA A 33 1.36 4.73 4.39
N ILE A 34 1.18 5.85 3.69
CA ILE A 34 2.03 7.02 3.81
C ILE A 34 1.51 7.88 4.96
N HIS A 35 2.36 8.24 5.90
CA HIS A 35 1.95 9.12 6.98
C HIS A 35 1.67 10.53 6.43
N HIS A 36 0.67 11.23 6.97
CA HIS A 36 0.29 12.60 6.55
C HIS A 36 1.39 13.67 6.74
N ARG A 37 2.50 13.31 7.42
CA ARG A 37 3.69 14.15 7.68
C ARG A 37 4.96 13.56 7.06
N ALA A 38 4.83 12.57 6.18
CA ALA A 38 5.97 12.00 5.49
C ALA A 38 6.68 13.06 4.62
N CYS A 39 8.02 13.07 4.63
CA CYS A 39 8.78 13.94 3.74
C CYS A 39 8.60 13.52 2.27
N LYS A 40 8.94 14.40 1.32
CA LYS A 40 8.79 14.11 -0.11
C LYS A 40 9.49 12.82 -0.52
N THR A 41 10.71 12.58 -0.03
CA THR A 41 11.45 11.35 -0.30
C THR A 41 10.68 10.11 0.13
N CYS A 42 10.15 10.08 1.36
CA CYS A 42 9.34 8.94 1.82
C CYS A 42 8.02 8.80 1.07
N GLN A 43 7.41 9.89 0.61
CA GLN A 43 6.23 9.84 -0.27
C GLN A 43 6.58 9.20 -1.62
N GLU A 44 7.68 9.62 -2.23
CA GLU A 44 8.17 9.11 -3.52
C GLU A 44 8.61 7.65 -3.43
N GLU A 45 9.34 7.27 -2.38
CA GLU A 45 9.71 5.87 -2.08
C GLU A 45 8.46 4.99 -1.93
N ALA A 46 7.47 5.44 -1.16
CA ALA A 46 6.24 4.68 -0.95
C ALA A 46 5.41 4.53 -2.23
N ARG A 47 5.27 5.59 -3.02
CA ARG A 47 4.59 5.54 -4.33
C ARG A 47 5.35 4.63 -5.30
N GLY A 48 6.68 4.72 -5.34
CA GLY A 48 7.52 3.84 -6.14
C GLY A 48 7.37 2.37 -5.75
N TYR A 49 7.33 2.08 -4.44
CA TYR A 49 7.07 0.73 -3.92
C TYR A 49 5.69 0.22 -4.35
N TYR A 50 4.66 1.06 -4.27
CA TYR A 50 3.32 0.70 -4.76
C TYR A 50 3.33 0.36 -6.26
N GLU A 51 3.95 1.20 -7.11
CA GLU A 51 4.08 0.93 -8.55
C GLU A 51 4.85 -0.36 -8.84
N GLU A 52 5.90 -0.66 -8.06
CA GLU A 52 6.66 -1.90 -8.18
C GLU A 52 5.79 -3.12 -7.86
N ARG A 53 5.04 -3.08 -6.75
CA ARG A 53 4.12 -4.16 -6.35
C ARG A 53 2.96 -4.35 -7.33
N LYS A 54 2.52 -3.30 -8.02
CA LYS A 54 1.56 -3.44 -9.13
C LYS A 54 2.11 -4.28 -10.30
N ARG A 55 3.42 -4.24 -10.54
CA ARG A 55 4.10 -5.04 -11.57
C ARG A 55 4.40 -6.44 -11.07
N GLU A 56 4.94 -6.56 -9.87
CA GLU A 56 5.31 -7.81 -9.22
C GLU A 56 4.16 -8.38 -8.38
N ARG A 57 3.06 -8.76 -9.04
CA ARG A 57 1.85 -9.29 -8.40
C ARG A 57 1.98 -10.73 -7.90
N GLU A 58 3.17 -11.33 -7.96
CA GLU A 58 3.32 -12.75 -7.67
C GLU A 58 2.96 -13.04 -6.21
N GLY A 59 1.83 -13.73 -6.00
CA GLY A 59 1.32 -14.04 -4.68
C GLY A 59 0.69 -12.86 -3.93
N LEU A 60 0.27 -11.79 -4.62
CA LEU A 60 -0.53 -10.69 -4.09
C LEU A 60 -1.86 -10.58 -4.86
N ASP A 61 -2.98 -10.68 -4.15
CA ASP A 61 -4.31 -10.52 -4.73
C ASP A 61 -4.70 -9.04 -4.88
N VAL A 62 -4.32 -8.22 -3.89
CA VAL A 62 -4.67 -6.81 -3.83
C VAL A 62 -3.55 -5.98 -3.22
N VAL A 63 -3.25 -4.84 -3.82
CA VAL A 63 -2.33 -3.84 -3.28
C VAL A 63 -3.10 -2.55 -2.99
N TYR A 64 -2.96 -2.01 -1.79
CA TYR A 64 -3.57 -0.74 -1.39
C TYR A 64 -2.50 0.34 -1.25
N LEU A 65 -2.85 1.58 -1.59
CA LEU A 65 -2.05 2.77 -1.30
C LEU A 65 -2.93 3.75 -0.51
N GLN A 66 -2.45 4.18 0.64
CA GLN A 66 -3.05 5.26 1.42
C GLN A 66 -2.11 6.46 1.38
N ASP A 67 -2.31 7.34 0.41
CA ASP A 67 -1.57 8.59 0.27
C ASP A 67 -2.24 9.69 1.10
N LYS A 68 -2.12 9.60 2.43
CA LYS A 68 -2.68 10.59 3.36
C LYS A 68 -2.20 12.03 3.11
N PRO A 69 -0.94 12.29 2.67
CA PRO A 69 -0.52 13.63 2.28
C PRO A 69 -1.31 14.25 1.13
N GLN A 70 -1.78 13.43 0.18
CA GLN A 70 -2.63 13.87 -0.93
C GLN A 70 -4.12 13.65 -0.67
N ASP A 71 -4.47 13.00 0.45
CA ASP A 71 -5.82 12.54 0.76
C ASP A 71 -6.39 11.61 -0.32
N ARG A 72 -5.54 10.72 -0.87
CA ARG A 72 -5.92 9.79 -1.94
C ARG A 72 -5.70 8.35 -1.51
N TYR A 73 -6.67 7.50 -1.84
CA TYR A 73 -6.61 6.08 -1.52
C TYR A 73 -6.79 5.29 -2.80
N TYR A 74 -5.90 4.32 -3.03
CA TYR A 74 -5.97 3.44 -4.19
C TYR A 74 -6.06 2.00 -3.78
N GLN A 75 -6.77 1.24 -4.59
CA GLN A 75 -6.79 -0.19 -4.56
C GLN A 75 -6.49 -0.72 -5.94
N PHE A 76 -5.50 -1.59 -6.01
CA PHE A 76 -5.12 -2.28 -7.21
C PHE A 76 -5.33 -3.78 -7.07
N SER A 77 -6.02 -4.38 -8.03
CA SER A 77 -6.28 -5.82 -8.04
C SER A 77 -6.23 -6.37 -9.47
N ALA A 78 -6.60 -7.63 -9.67
CA ALA A 78 -6.73 -8.23 -11.00
C ALA A 78 -7.71 -7.46 -11.91
N ASP A 79 -8.71 -6.78 -11.33
CA ASP A 79 -9.72 -6.00 -12.05
C ASP A 79 -9.22 -4.63 -12.53
N GLY A 80 -8.08 -4.16 -11.98
CA GLY A 80 -7.51 -2.85 -12.28
C GLY A 80 -7.23 -2.03 -11.03
N GLU A 81 -6.89 -0.75 -11.26
CA GLU A 81 -6.74 0.27 -10.22
C GLU A 81 -8.04 1.04 -10.06
N ILE A 82 -8.49 1.21 -8.83
CA ILE A 82 -9.59 2.10 -8.47
C ILE A 82 -9.11 3.07 -7.39
N GLU A 83 -9.57 4.32 -7.48
CA GLU A 83 -9.44 5.28 -6.39
C GLU A 83 -10.62 5.07 -5.43
N ILE A 84 -10.32 4.82 -4.16
CA ILE A 84 -11.31 4.72 -3.09
C ILE A 84 -11.52 6.14 -2.58
N LEU A 85 -12.76 6.62 -2.68
CA LEU A 85 -13.18 7.85 -2.03
C LEU A 85 -13.74 7.46 -0.66
N ASP A 86 -13.23 8.07 0.40
CA ASP A 86 -13.79 7.99 1.76
C ASP A 86 -15.07 8.84 1.86
#